data_AF-A0AAE6ZDS2-F1
#
_entry.id   AF-A0AAE6ZDS2-F1
#
_cell.length_a   1.000
_cell.length_b   1.000
_cell.length_c   1.000
_cell.angle_alpha   90.00
_cell.angle_beta   90.00
_cell.angle_gamma   90.00
#
_symmetry.space_group_name_H-M   'P 1'
#
loop_
_entity.id
_entity.type
_entity.pdbx_description
1 polymer ?
#
loop_
_entity_poly.entity_id
_entity_poly.type
_entity_poly.pdbx_seq_one_letter_code
_entity_poly.pdbx_strand_id
1 'polypeptide(L)'
;MDIAGVFWGDGEKLDLLQMSVRALSMFFIALVLIRLGGMRIFGKRSAFDTIIIIMLGAILARGVIGASPFWSTVAASATMVLVNRLVAWLCAANDTVNDVIKGKHLLLCENGQIHWDNMKVASLSKSDLMESLRLETKQDSLEKIEKAYMETNGRISFLLKKTI
;
A
#
# COMPACT_ATOMS: atom_id res chain seq x y z
N MET A 1 35.90 -15.69 -20.76
CA MET A 1 35.65 -14.56 -19.85
C MET A 1 34.15 -14.52 -19.61
N ASP A 2 33.71 -14.98 -18.44
CA ASP A 2 32.29 -15.07 -18.12
C ASP A 2 31.70 -13.67 -18.03
N ILE A 3 30.88 -13.34 -19.03
CA ILE A 3 30.09 -12.11 -19.12
C ILE A 3 29.24 -11.93 -17.84
N ALA A 4 28.81 -13.04 -17.24
CA ALA A 4 28.13 -13.06 -15.94
C ALA A 4 29.03 -12.56 -14.80
N GLY A 5 30.32 -12.88 -14.75
CA GLY A 5 31.21 -12.44 -13.66
C GLY A 5 31.57 -10.95 -13.70
N VAL A 6 31.55 -10.34 -14.89
CA VAL A 6 31.85 -8.91 -15.08
C VAL A 6 30.65 -8.01 -14.71
N PHE A 7 29.43 -8.49 -14.97
CA PHE A 7 28.18 -7.78 -14.65
C PHE A 7 27.57 -8.14 -13.28
N TRP A 8 27.83 -9.36 -12.78
CA TRP A 8 27.35 -9.90 -11.50
C TRP A 8 28.52 -10.23 -10.56
N GLY A 9 29.47 -9.32 -10.36
CA GLY A 9 30.53 -9.52 -9.38
C GLY A 9 29.98 -9.73 -7.96
N ASP A 10 30.40 -10.77 -7.26
CA ASP A 10 30.11 -10.97 -5.83
C ASP A 10 31.28 -10.40 -4.99
N GLY A 11 30.99 -9.42 -4.13
CA GLY A 11 31.97 -8.83 -3.20
C GLY A 11 31.67 -7.38 -2.78
N GLU A 12 32.24 -6.95 -1.64
CA GLU A 12 32.05 -5.64 -0.98
C GLU A 12 32.54 -4.41 -1.78
N LYS A 13 33.20 -4.60 -2.93
CA LYS A 13 33.74 -3.52 -3.77
C LYS A 13 33.11 -3.54 -5.16
N LEU A 14 31.87 -3.07 -5.24
CA LEU A 14 31.21 -2.86 -6.52
C LEU A 14 31.75 -1.59 -7.18
N ASP A 15 32.18 -1.71 -8.43
CA ASP A 15 32.52 -0.55 -9.25
C ASP A 15 31.28 0.27 -9.62
N LEU A 16 31.43 1.58 -9.88
CA LEU A 16 30.35 2.50 -10.24
C LEU A 16 29.50 1.96 -11.41
N LEU A 17 30.17 1.33 -12.39
CA LEU A 17 29.52 0.73 -13.56
C LEU A 17 28.69 -0.50 -13.18
N GLN A 18 29.19 -1.34 -12.26
CA GLN A 18 28.46 -2.53 -11.78
C GLN A 18 27.23 -2.14 -10.97
N MET A 19 27.33 -1.14 -10.09
CA MET A 19 26.17 -0.61 -9.37
C MET A 19 25.13 -0.03 -10.33
N SER A 20 25.56 0.71 -11.35
CA SER A 20 24.66 1.30 -12.35
C SER A 20 23.90 0.24 -13.14
N VAL A 21 24.59 -0.83 -13.58
CA VAL A 21 23.94 -1.94 -14.29
C VAL A 21 22.96 -2.69 -13.37
N ARG A 22 23.35 -2.99 -12.13
CA ARG A 22 22.45 -3.63 -11.16
C ARG A 22 21.21 -2.80 -10.87
N ALA A 23 21.37 -1.49 -10.69
CA ALA A 23 20.26 -0.57 -10.50
C ALA A 23 19.29 -0.59 -11.70
N LEU A 24 19.83 -0.53 -12.91
CA LEU A 24 19.02 -0.59 -14.14
C LEU A 24 18.29 -1.93 -14.26
N SER A 25 18.97 -3.05 -14.03
CA SER A 25 18.34 -4.37 -14.06
C SER A 25 17.24 -4.51 -13.00
N MET A 26 17.49 -4.07 -11.77
CA MET A 26 16.50 -4.09 -10.69
C MET A 26 15.29 -3.20 -10.98
N PHE A 27 15.48 -2.07 -11.65
CA PHE A 27 14.37 -1.21 -12.07
C PHE A 27 13.43 -1.95 -13.05
N PHE A 28 13.97 -2.59 -14.09
CA PHE A 28 13.15 -3.37 -15.03
C PHE A 28 12.49 -4.58 -14.36
N ILE A 29 13.19 -5.27 -13.46
CA ILE A 29 12.62 -6.37 -12.67
C ILE A 29 11.47 -5.85 -11.80
N ALA A 30 11.65 -4.73 -11.11
CA ALA A 30 10.60 -4.11 -10.32
C ALA A 30 9.38 -3.76 -11.17
N LEU A 31 9.56 -3.22 -12.39
CA LEU A 31 8.46 -2.96 -13.32
C LEU A 31 7.69 -4.23 -13.69
N VAL A 32 8.39 -5.32 -13.99
CA VAL A 32 7.76 -6.63 -14.28
C VAL A 32 7.00 -7.15 -13.06
N LEU A 33 7.62 -7.12 -11.88
CA LEU A 33 7.01 -7.54 -10.63
C LEU A 33 5.75 -6.73 -10.29
N ILE A 34 5.79 -5.42 -10.49
CA ILE A 34 4.64 -4.53 -10.31
C ILE A 34 3.54 -4.90 -11.30
N ARG A 35 3.88 -5.14 -12.57
CA ARG A 35 2.90 -5.53 -13.60
C ARG A 35 2.22 -6.85 -13.26
N LEU A 36 2.97 -7.84 -12.75
CA LEU A 36 2.45 -9.13 -12.29
C LEU A 36 1.56 -8.98 -11.04
N GLY A 37 1.94 -8.07 -10.14
CA GLY A 37 1.16 -7.72 -8.95
C GLY A 37 -0.18 -7.04 -9.25
N GLY A 38 -0.29 -6.37 -10.40
CA GLY A 38 -1.52 -5.75 -10.91
C GLY A 38 -1.87 -4.40 -10.28
N MET A 39 -2.97 -3.79 -10.75
CA MET A 39 -3.44 -2.45 -10.34
C MET A 39 -3.73 -2.30 -8.84
N ARG A 40 -3.91 -3.42 -8.11
CA ARG A 40 -4.27 -3.41 -6.69
C ARG A 40 -3.11 -2.97 -5.78
N ILE A 41 -1.86 -3.23 -6.16
CA ILE A 41 -0.69 -2.88 -5.35
C ILE A 41 -0.62 -1.37 -5.12
N PHE A 42 -0.81 -0.56 -6.16
CA PHE A 42 -0.70 0.90 -6.06
C PHE A 42 -1.99 1.62 -5.69
N GLY A 43 -3.13 0.92 -5.64
CA GLY A 43 -4.42 1.51 -5.32
C GLY A 43 -4.57 2.01 -3.88
N LYS A 44 -3.54 1.84 -3.02
CA LYS A 44 -3.54 2.16 -1.57
C LYS A 44 -4.90 1.93 -0.91
N ARG A 45 -5.46 0.74 -1.16
CA ARG A 45 -6.82 0.41 -0.74
C ARG A 45 -6.88 0.09 0.75
N SER A 46 -5.79 -0.38 1.34
CA SER A 46 -5.67 -0.71 2.77
C SER A 46 -4.24 -0.47 3.27
N ALA A 47 -4.08 -0.29 4.59
CA ALA A 47 -2.77 -0.22 5.26
C ALA A 47 -1.87 -1.44 4.93
N PHE A 48 -2.46 -2.63 4.80
CA PHE A 48 -1.74 -3.86 4.44
C PHE A 48 -1.01 -3.76 3.09
N ASP A 49 -1.68 -3.19 2.08
CA ASP A 49 -1.08 -3.02 0.74
C ASP A 49 0.13 -2.08 0.79
N THR A 50 0.07 -1.07 1.69
CA THR A 50 1.18 -0.13 1.91
C THR A 50 2.39 -0.80 2.56
N ILE A 51 2.17 -1.68 3.54
CA ILE A 51 3.24 -2.46 4.18
C ILE A 51 3.99 -3.31 3.14
N ILE A 52 3.24 -3.97 2.24
CA ILE A 52 3.84 -4.80 1.19
C ILE A 52 4.70 -3.97 0.23
N ILE A 53 4.23 -2.79 -0.19
CA ILE A 53 5.01 -1.90 -1.06
C ILE A 53 6.33 -1.51 -0.37
N ILE A 54 6.28 -1.15 0.90
CA ILE A 54 7.47 -0.76 1.68
C ILE A 54 8.45 -1.94 1.78
N MET A 55 7.95 -3.13 2.14
CA MET A 55 8.76 -4.34 2.24
C MET A 55 9.39 -4.72 0.89
N LEU A 56 8.62 -4.67 -0.20
CA LEU A 56 9.11 -4.96 -1.55
C LEU A 56 10.22 -3.97 -1.96
N GLY A 57 10.03 -2.68 -1.70
CA GLY A 57 11.05 -1.66 -1.92
C GLY A 57 12.34 -1.93 -1.13
N ALA A 58 12.23 -2.34 0.13
CA ALA A 58 13.37 -2.68 0.98
C ALA A 58 14.12 -3.93 0.50
N ILE A 59 13.41 -4.93 -0.06
CA ILE A 59 14.04 -6.11 -0.66
C ILE A 59 14.77 -5.70 -1.95
N LEU A 60 14.10 -4.98 -2.85
CA LEU A 60 14.71 -4.54 -4.12
C LEU A 60 15.94 -3.65 -3.91
N ALA A 61 15.90 -2.74 -2.93
CA ALA A 61 17.04 -1.87 -2.58
C ALA A 61 18.30 -2.67 -2.20
N ARG A 62 18.15 -3.79 -1.49
CA ARG A 62 19.29 -4.68 -1.17
C ARG A 62 19.90 -5.31 -2.41
N GLY A 63 19.10 -5.57 -3.44
CA GLY A 63 19.55 -6.07 -4.73
C GLY A 63 20.31 -5.03 -5.54
N VAL A 64 19.91 -3.75 -5.44
CA VAL A 64 20.60 -2.62 -6.08
C VAL A 64 21.98 -2.40 -5.46
N ILE A 65 22.04 -2.34 -4.12
CA ILE A 65 23.28 -2.06 -3.37
C ILE A 65 24.20 -3.30 -3.32
N GLY A 66 23.69 -4.48 -3.69
CA GLY A 66 24.46 -5.73 -3.64
C GLY A 66 24.69 -6.25 -2.22
N ALA A 67 23.87 -5.81 -1.25
CA ALA A 67 23.91 -6.30 0.12
C ALA A 67 23.39 -7.74 0.26
N SER A 68 22.79 -8.30 -0.80
CA SER A 68 22.30 -9.67 -0.86
C SER A 68 22.50 -10.22 -2.28
N PRO A 69 22.64 -11.55 -2.45
CA PRO A 69 22.79 -12.15 -3.77
C PRO A 69 21.64 -11.72 -4.68
N PHE A 70 21.97 -11.34 -5.92
CA PHE A 70 21.00 -10.74 -6.83
C PHE A 70 19.82 -11.67 -7.09
N TRP A 71 20.08 -12.92 -7.49
CA TRP A 71 19.01 -13.87 -7.83
C TRP A 71 18.15 -14.23 -6.61
N SER A 72 18.74 -14.34 -5.42
CA SER A 72 17.99 -14.54 -4.18
C SER A 72 17.08 -13.35 -3.88
N THR A 73 17.55 -12.13 -4.14
CA THR A 73 16.74 -10.91 -3.97
C THR A 73 15.58 -10.86 -4.95
N VAL A 74 15.81 -11.22 -6.22
CA VAL A 74 14.77 -11.30 -7.24
C VAL A 74 13.74 -12.37 -6.89
N ALA A 75 14.17 -13.56 -6.47
CA ALA A 75 13.28 -14.64 -6.05
C ALA A 75 12.45 -14.26 -4.81
N ALA A 76 13.06 -13.60 -3.82
CA ALA A 76 12.36 -13.10 -2.64
C ALA A 76 11.30 -12.03 -3.02
N SER A 77 11.66 -11.10 -3.91
CA SER A 77 10.75 -10.06 -4.41
C SER A 77 9.57 -10.66 -5.19
N ALA A 78 9.85 -11.65 -6.04
CA ALA A 78 8.81 -12.40 -6.76
C ALA A 78 7.87 -13.14 -5.81
N THR A 79 8.42 -13.82 -4.81
CA THR A 79 7.65 -14.50 -3.77
C THR A 79 6.74 -13.52 -3.02
N MET A 80 7.25 -12.35 -2.67
CA MET A 80 6.48 -11.31 -1.98
C MET A 80 5.28 -10.85 -2.83
N VAL A 81 5.48 -10.66 -4.14
CA VAL A 81 4.40 -10.29 -5.06
C VAL A 81 3.37 -11.42 -5.18
N LEU A 82 3.82 -12.69 -5.27
CA LEU A 82 2.92 -13.84 -5.34
C LEU A 82 2.09 -14.00 -4.07
N VAL A 83 2.71 -13.85 -2.89
CA VAL A 83 2.00 -13.89 -1.61
C VAL A 83 0.97 -12.76 -1.52
N ASN A 84 1.34 -11.54 -1.90
CA ASN A 84 0.39 -10.44 -1.95
C ASN A 84 -0.80 -10.73 -2.88
N ARG A 85 -0.53 -11.29 -4.06
CA ARG A 85 -1.56 -11.69 -5.02
C ARG A 85 -2.49 -12.76 -4.43
N LEU A 86 -1.93 -13.76 -3.75
CA LEU A 86 -2.67 -14.81 -3.07
C LEU A 86 -3.56 -14.24 -1.97
N VAL A 87 -3.02 -13.39 -1.10
CA VAL A 87 -3.77 -12.73 -0.03
C VAL A 87 -4.90 -11.89 -0.61
N ALA A 88 -4.62 -11.10 -1.66
CA ALA A 88 -5.63 -10.31 -2.33
C ALA A 88 -6.76 -11.16 -2.93
N TRP A 89 -6.44 -12.34 -3.47
CA TRP A 89 -7.41 -13.31 -3.97
C TRP A 89 -8.24 -13.92 -2.83
N LEU A 90 -7.60 -14.32 -1.73
CA LEU A 90 -8.29 -14.84 -0.54
C LEU A 90 -9.24 -13.80 0.08
N CYS A 91 -8.81 -12.54 0.21
CA CYS A 91 -9.70 -11.46 0.66
C CYS A 91 -10.86 -11.22 -0.31
N ALA A 92 -10.67 -11.42 -1.62
CA ALA A 92 -11.76 -11.27 -2.59
C ALA A 92 -12.75 -12.45 -2.55
N ALA A 93 -12.30 -13.62 -2.09
CA ALA A 93 -13.13 -14.82 -1.97
C ALA A 93 -13.89 -14.90 -0.64
N ASN A 94 -13.41 -14.23 0.42
CA ASN A 94 -14.02 -14.31 1.75
C ASN A 94 -13.94 -12.96 2.49
N ASP A 95 -15.11 -12.37 2.76
CA ASP A 95 -15.24 -11.11 3.50
C ASP A 95 -14.66 -11.18 4.92
N THR A 96 -14.72 -12.33 5.58
CA THR A 96 -14.11 -12.50 6.91
C THR A 96 -12.58 -12.38 6.84
N VAL A 97 -11.97 -12.96 5.80
CA VAL A 97 -10.52 -12.85 5.57
C VAL A 97 -10.15 -11.43 5.17
N ASN A 98 -10.98 -10.78 4.35
CA ASN A 98 -10.83 -9.36 4.05
C ASN A 98 -10.84 -8.51 5.32
N ASP A 99 -11.80 -8.74 6.21
CA ASP A 99 -11.99 -7.94 7.41
C ASP A 99 -10.87 -8.15 8.44
N VAL A 100 -10.33 -9.37 8.54
CA VAL A 100 -9.17 -9.66 9.41
C VAL A 100 -7.89 -9.05 8.86
N ILE A 101 -7.66 -9.11 7.54
CA ILE A 101 -6.39 -8.67 6.93
C ILE A 101 -6.38 -7.16 6.63
N LYS A 102 -7.47 -6.65 6.05
CA LYS A 102 -7.59 -5.26 5.62
C LYS A 102 -8.36 -4.40 6.62
N GLY A 103 -9.16 -5.00 7.50
CA GLY A 103 -10.06 -4.28 8.40
C GLY A 103 -11.44 -4.04 7.76
N LYS A 104 -12.37 -3.55 8.58
CA LYS A 104 -13.69 -3.05 8.14
C LYS A 104 -13.68 -1.52 8.14
N HIS A 105 -14.47 -0.93 7.26
CA HIS A 105 -14.77 0.49 7.36
C HIS A 105 -15.70 0.74 8.56
N LEU A 106 -15.57 1.89 9.22
CA LEU A 106 -16.39 2.27 10.37
C LEU A 106 -17.23 3.49 10.02
N LEU A 107 -18.54 3.42 10.26
CA LEU A 107 -19.43 4.57 10.07
C LEU A 107 -19.17 5.61 11.17
N LEU A 108 -18.66 6.77 10.80
CA LEU A 108 -18.32 7.85 11.74
C LEU A 108 -19.45 8.85 11.91
N CYS A 109 -20.21 9.12 10.85
CA CYS A 109 -21.30 10.08 10.84
C CYS A 109 -22.41 9.62 9.89
N GLU A 110 -23.66 9.77 10.29
CA GLU A 110 -24.83 9.55 9.43
C GLU A 110 -25.83 10.70 9.61
N ASN A 111 -26.23 11.31 8.50
CA ASN A 111 -27.16 12.44 8.43
C ASN A 111 -26.80 13.62 9.34
N GLY A 112 -25.51 13.88 9.54
CA GLY A 112 -25.01 14.94 10.42
C GLY A 112 -24.86 14.53 11.89
N GLN A 113 -25.23 13.30 12.26
CA GLN A 113 -25.06 12.77 13.61
C GLN A 113 -23.78 11.94 13.72
N ILE A 114 -22.92 12.29 14.66
CA ILE A 114 -21.63 11.60 14.90
C ILE A 114 -21.86 10.35 15.74
N HIS A 115 -21.34 9.21 15.28
CA HIS A 115 -21.30 7.95 16.02
C HIS A 115 -20.06 7.92 16.94
N TRP A 116 -20.20 8.43 18.16
CA TRP A 116 -19.08 8.57 19.10
C TRP A 116 -18.41 7.25 19.48
N ASP A 117 -19.13 6.13 19.53
CA ASP A 117 -18.53 4.84 19.83
C ASP A 117 -17.58 4.40 18.70
N ASN A 118 -17.97 4.61 17.44
CA ASN A 118 -17.11 4.32 16.29
C ASN A 118 -15.93 5.30 16.21
N MET A 119 -16.12 6.57 16.58
CA MET A 119 -15.02 7.53 16.70
C MET A 119 -13.98 7.09 17.74
N LYS A 120 -14.43 6.57 18.90
CA LYS A 120 -13.53 6.01 19.93
C LYS A 120 -12.77 4.79 19.43
N VAL A 121 -13.45 3.85 18.76
CA VAL A 121 -12.81 2.67 18.16
C VAL A 121 -11.77 3.08 17.11
N ALA A 122 -12.09 4.08 16.28
CA ALA A 122 -11.17 4.64 15.29
C ALA A 122 -10.09 5.56 15.88
N SER A 123 -10.09 5.78 17.21
CA SER A 123 -9.20 6.73 17.90
C SER A 123 -9.19 8.14 17.30
N LEU A 124 -10.37 8.61 16.83
CA LEU A 124 -10.54 9.92 16.24
C LEU A 124 -11.23 10.90 17.20
N SER A 125 -10.75 12.13 17.19
CA SER A 125 -11.40 13.27 17.80
C SER A 125 -12.38 13.95 16.83
N LYS A 126 -13.28 14.79 17.35
CA LYS A 126 -14.15 15.63 16.50
C LYS A 126 -13.33 16.56 15.60
N SER A 127 -12.20 17.07 16.08
CA SER A 127 -11.27 17.88 15.30
C SER A 127 -10.77 17.16 14.06
N ASP A 128 -10.39 15.88 14.19
CA ASP A 128 -9.86 15.09 13.07
C ASP A 128 -10.93 14.85 12.00
N LEU A 129 -12.17 14.59 12.42
CA LEU A 129 -13.32 14.46 11.51
C LEU A 129 -13.59 15.76 10.75
N MET A 130 -13.60 16.89 11.46
CA MET A 130 -13.84 18.22 10.86
C MET A 130 -12.67 18.69 9.99
N GLU A 131 -11.43 18.35 10.33
CA GLU A 131 -10.26 18.57 9.49
C GLU A 131 -10.38 17.78 8.18
N SER A 132 -10.67 16.48 8.28
CA SER A 132 -10.85 15.63 7.10
C SER A 132 -12.01 16.12 6.22
N LEU A 133 -13.10 16.57 6.82
CA LEU A 133 -14.24 17.18 6.12
C LEU A 133 -13.79 18.38 5.28
N ARG A 134 -13.01 19.30 5.86
CA ARG A 134 -12.52 20.49 5.18
C ARG A 134 -11.55 20.15 4.05
N LEU A 135 -10.63 19.21 4.27
CA LEU A 135 -9.64 18.81 3.28
C LEU A 135 -10.27 18.12 2.06
N GLU A 136 -11.23 17.22 2.28
CA GLU A 136 -11.79 16.38 1.21
C GLU A 136 -13.02 17.01 0.54
N THR A 137 -13.85 17.77 1.28
CA THR A 137 -15.13 18.30 0.75
C THR A 137 -15.19 19.81 0.65
N LYS A 138 -14.24 20.53 1.26
CA LYS A 138 -14.24 22.01 1.39
C LYS A 138 -15.46 22.56 2.13
N GLN A 139 -16.05 21.76 3.04
CA GLN A 139 -17.18 22.16 3.88
C GLN A 139 -16.75 22.31 5.34
N ASP A 140 -17.48 23.13 6.09
CA ASP A 140 -17.22 23.40 7.52
C ASP A 140 -18.36 22.91 8.43
N SER A 141 -19.35 22.20 7.86
CA SER A 141 -20.49 21.65 8.59
C SER A 141 -20.87 20.26 8.07
N LEU A 142 -21.26 19.38 8.99
CA LEU A 142 -21.72 18.02 8.69
C LEU A 142 -23.17 17.97 8.15
N GLU A 143 -23.89 19.09 8.11
CA GLU A 143 -25.31 19.11 7.69
C GLU A 143 -25.54 18.58 6.28
N LYS A 144 -24.60 18.82 5.36
CA LYS A 144 -24.65 18.39 3.97
C LYS A 144 -24.10 16.97 3.76
N ILE A 145 -23.62 16.33 4.83
CA ILE A 145 -23.06 14.98 4.80
C ILE A 145 -24.16 13.98 5.10
N GLU A 146 -24.36 13.02 4.19
CA GLU A 146 -25.24 11.88 4.38
C GLU A 146 -24.53 10.81 5.19
N LYS A 147 -23.29 10.43 4.81
CA LYS A 147 -22.49 9.45 5.55
C LYS A 147 -21.01 9.82 5.54
N ALA A 148 -20.31 9.48 6.60
CA ALA A 148 -18.85 9.50 6.65
C ALA A 148 -18.33 8.17 7.16
N TYR A 149 -17.29 7.64 6.52
CA TYR A 149 -16.67 6.37 6.90
C TYR A 149 -15.18 6.51 7.14
N MET A 150 -14.66 5.89 8.19
CA MET A 150 -13.24 5.58 8.29
C MET A 150 -12.93 4.41 7.36
N GLU A 151 -12.10 4.64 6.36
CA GLU A 151 -11.64 3.63 5.41
C GLU A 151 -10.48 2.81 5.98
N THR A 152 -10.26 1.63 5.41
CA THR A 152 -9.18 0.71 5.82
C THR A 152 -7.76 1.20 5.55
N ASN A 153 -7.62 2.33 4.86
CA ASN A 153 -6.34 3.03 4.65
C ASN A 153 -6.15 4.23 5.60
N GLY A 154 -7.06 4.43 6.56
CA GLY A 154 -7.01 5.51 7.54
C GLY A 154 -7.55 6.85 7.05
N ARG A 155 -8.08 6.93 5.82
CA ARG A 155 -8.73 8.14 5.30
C ARG A 155 -10.21 8.14 5.66
N ILE A 156 -10.80 9.34 5.76
CA ILE A 156 -12.23 9.48 5.94
C ILE A 156 -12.87 9.75 4.58
N SER A 157 -13.83 8.92 4.18
CA SER A 157 -14.65 9.16 2.99
C SER A 157 -15.96 9.83 3.39
N PHE A 158 -16.49 10.70 2.51
CA PHE A 158 -17.71 11.45 2.74
C PHE A 158 -18.67 11.27 1.57
N LEU A 159 -19.94 10.98 1.89
CA LEU A 159 -21.07 10.97 0.96
C LEU A 159 -21.94 12.19 1.26
N LEU A 160 -22.21 12.99 0.23
CA LEU A 160 -23.06 14.18 0.34
C LEU A 160 -24.52 13.81 0.17
N LYS A 161 -25.39 14.50 0.90
CA LYS A 161 -26.85 14.40 0.71
C LYS A 161 -27.18 14.77 -0.74
N LYS A 162 -27.96 13.93 -1.40
CA LYS A 162 -28.44 14.21 -2.75
C LYS A 162 -29.41 15.41 -2.67
N THR A 163 -29.01 16.55 -3.24
CA THR A 163 -29.95 17.66 -3.46
C THR A 163 -30.94 17.20 -4.53
N ILE A 164 -32.19 16.99 -4.15
CA ILE A 164 -33.31 16.75 -5.07
C ILE A 164 -33.73 18.10 -5.68
#